data_AF-Q5BWY3-F1
#
_entry.id   AF-Q5BWY3-F1
#
_cell.length_a   1.000
_cell.length_b   1.000
_cell.length_c   1.000
_cell.angle_alpha   90.00
_cell.angle_beta   90.00
_cell.angle_gamma   90.00
#
_symmetry.space_group_name_H-M   'P 1'
#
loop_
_entity.id
_entity.type
_entity.pdbx_description
1 polymer ?
#
loop_
_entity_poly.entity_id
_entity_poly.type
_entity_poly.pdbx_seq_one_letter_code
_entity_poly.pdbx_strand_id
1 'polypeptide(L)'
;SSKSKKSMIKYLDDLCFQLCQLVQLPEKALITWSNNISEYVVDSGEILGYSVRLVTVDLIKKIASSYHDGPQFINHAINKMLKLSENLNSKGDPCWWKLFEASLYIIGNLASNSINIFNFNKSIYQTSNNVSNLSLIEFDVFYEHYLKPSLEQNDFPFL
;
A
#
# COMPACT_ATOMS: atom_id res chain seq x y z
N SER A 1 -19.33 -23.76 1.95
CA SER A 1 -17.94 -23.55 1.51
C SER A 1 -17.79 -22.55 0.35
N SER A 2 -18.67 -22.50 -0.66
CA SER A 2 -18.61 -21.50 -1.76
C SER A 2 -19.36 -20.17 -1.49
N LYS A 3 -20.44 -20.19 -0.70
CA LYS A 3 -21.22 -18.99 -0.33
C LYS A 3 -20.41 -17.97 0.51
N SER A 4 -19.56 -18.42 1.43
CA SER A 4 -18.74 -17.52 2.27
C SER A 4 -17.64 -16.81 1.46
N LYS A 5 -17.00 -17.50 0.51
CA LYS A 5 -16.01 -16.89 -0.40
C LYS A 5 -16.63 -15.78 -1.28
N LYS A 6 -17.85 -15.99 -1.81
CA LYS A 6 -18.57 -14.96 -2.59
C LYS A 6 -18.98 -13.75 -1.74
N SER A 7 -19.37 -13.97 -0.48
CA SER A 7 -19.67 -12.87 0.45
C SER A 7 -18.43 -12.07 0.84
N MET A 8 -17.26 -12.73 0.94
CA MET A 8 -16.00 -12.10 1.34
C MET A 8 -15.44 -11.16 0.27
N ILE A 9 -15.61 -11.48 -1.02
CA ILE A 9 -15.18 -10.62 -2.15
C ILE A 9 -15.81 -9.22 -2.05
N LYS A 10 -17.07 -9.12 -1.57
CA LYS A 10 -17.76 -7.84 -1.37
C LYS A 10 -17.07 -6.94 -0.34
N TYR A 11 -16.44 -7.51 0.68
CA TYR A 11 -15.73 -6.78 1.73
C TYR A 11 -14.22 -6.71 1.49
N LEU A 12 -13.72 -7.39 0.46
CA LEU A 12 -12.29 -7.52 0.22
C LEU A 12 -11.68 -6.18 -0.17
N ASP A 13 -12.41 -5.34 -0.91
CA ASP A 13 -12.00 -3.96 -1.22
C ASP A 13 -11.78 -3.13 0.06
N ASP A 14 -12.82 -3.02 0.89
CA ASP A 14 -12.77 -2.26 2.15
C ASP A 14 -11.69 -2.82 3.11
N LEU A 15 -11.58 -4.14 3.20
CA LEU A 15 -10.56 -4.80 4.00
C LEU A 15 -9.16 -4.46 3.50
N CYS A 16 -8.90 -4.58 2.19
CA CYS A 16 -7.60 -4.25 1.62
C CYS A 16 -7.24 -2.79 1.88
N PHE A 17 -8.21 -1.88 1.75
CA PHE A 17 -7.99 -0.46 2.04
C PHE A 17 -7.64 -0.21 3.52
N GLN A 18 -8.38 -0.81 4.46
CA GLN A 18 -8.08 -0.70 5.89
C GLN A 18 -6.72 -1.30 6.24
N LEU A 19 -6.37 -2.45 5.66
CA LEU A 19 -5.05 -3.07 5.87
C LEU A 19 -3.94 -2.15 5.36
N CYS A 20 -4.06 -1.60 4.15
CA CYS A 20 -3.01 -0.71 3.63
C CYS A 20 -2.85 0.55 4.50
N GLN A 21 -3.92 1.07 5.11
CA GLN A 21 -3.84 2.18 6.07
C GLN A 21 -3.11 1.82 7.37
N LEU A 22 -3.20 0.57 7.85
CA LEU A 22 -2.52 0.09 9.06
C LEU A 22 -1.00 -0.05 8.88
N VAL A 23 -0.50 0.06 7.65
CA VAL A 23 0.94 0.02 7.34
C VAL A 23 1.63 1.36 7.61
N GLN A 24 0.87 2.45 7.80
CA GLN A 24 1.43 3.77 8.12
C GLN A 24 2.40 3.72 9.31
N LEU A 25 3.48 4.51 9.19
CA LEU A 25 4.49 4.56 10.23
C LEU A 25 3.91 5.15 11.52
N PRO A 26 3.97 4.42 12.66
CA PRO A 26 3.49 4.95 13.94
C PRO A 26 4.33 6.15 14.38
N GLU A 27 3.70 7.16 14.98
CA GLU A 27 4.39 8.35 15.48
C GLU A 27 5.46 8.03 16.52
N LYS A 28 5.21 7.03 17.38
CA LYS A 28 6.22 6.54 18.32
C LYS A 28 7.49 6.04 17.62
N ALA A 29 7.34 5.34 16.49
CA ALA A 29 8.48 4.83 15.73
C ALA A 29 9.24 5.99 15.10
N LEU A 30 8.52 7.00 14.60
CA LEU A 30 9.10 8.24 14.10
C LEU A 30 9.99 8.93 15.13
N ILE A 31 9.47 9.15 16.33
CA ILE A 31 10.19 9.83 17.43
C ILE A 31 11.42 9.02 17.81
N THR A 32 11.25 7.71 17.99
CA THR A 32 12.35 6.81 18.33
C THR A 32 13.46 6.85 17.29
N TRP A 33 13.13 6.70 16.00
CA TRP A 33 14.11 6.66 14.91
C TRP A 33 14.79 8.02 14.68
N SER A 34 14.07 9.13 14.85
CA SER A 34 14.66 10.47 14.81
C SER A 34 15.67 10.72 15.93
N ASN A 35 15.45 10.11 17.10
CA ASN A 35 16.33 10.26 18.26
C ASN A 35 17.49 9.26 18.27
N ASN A 36 17.33 8.10 17.61
CA ASN A 36 18.32 7.04 17.60
C ASN A 36 18.32 6.27 16.27
N ILE A 37 19.25 6.61 15.38
CA ILE A 37 19.38 5.95 14.07
C ILE A 37 19.77 4.47 14.17
N SER A 38 20.41 4.04 15.26
CA SER A 38 20.71 2.62 15.48
C SER A 38 19.45 1.79 15.70
N GLU A 39 18.43 2.36 16.35
CA GLU A 39 17.12 1.70 16.50
C GLU A 39 16.38 1.60 15.17
N TYR A 40 16.51 2.60 14.28
CA TYR A 40 16.01 2.49 12.92
C TYR A 40 16.63 1.30 12.16
N VAL A 41 17.96 1.13 12.21
CA VAL A 41 18.65 0.04 11.52
C VAL A 41 18.21 -1.34 12.05
N VAL A 42 17.97 -1.44 13.35
CA VAL A 42 17.50 -2.70 13.98
C VAL A 42 16.05 -3.01 13.61
N ASP A 43 15.15 -2.02 13.68
CA ASP A 43 13.72 -2.21 13.39
C ASP A 43 13.45 -2.44 11.89
N SER A 44 14.20 -1.78 11.01
CA SER A 44 14.08 -1.96 9.56
C SER A 44 14.64 -3.29 9.06
N GLY A 45 15.53 -3.92 9.83
CA GLY A 45 16.21 -5.16 9.45
C GLY A 45 15.36 -6.43 9.48
N GLU A 46 14.03 -6.36 9.61
CA GLU A 46 13.08 -7.50 9.67
C GLU A 46 13.35 -8.58 10.76
N ILE A 47 14.44 -8.50 11.54
CA ILE A 47 14.94 -9.63 12.34
C ILE A 47 14.29 -9.75 13.73
N LEU A 48 13.67 -8.70 14.31
CA LEU A 48 13.22 -8.73 15.72
C LEU A 48 11.85 -8.09 16.04
N GLY A 49 11.18 -7.41 15.10
CA GLY A 49 9.99 -6.62 15.42
C GLY A 49 8.65 -7.31 15.10
N TYR A 50 7.90 -7.76 16.11
CA TYR A 50 6.46 -8.01 15.93
C TYR A 50 5.71 -6.68 16.01
N SER A 51 5.52 -6.00 14.88
CA SER A 51 4.72 -4.78 14.79
C SER A 51 3.44 -5.00 13.99
N VAL A 52 2.40 -4.21 14.28
CA VAL A 52 1.16 -4.19 13.48
C VAL A 52 1.49 -3.95 12.01
N ARG A 53 2.43 -3.05 11.72
CA ARG A 53 2.87 -2.74 10.36
C ARG A 53 3.42 -3.96 9.62
N LEU A 54 4.34 -4.70 10.25
CA LEU A 54 4.97 -5.88 9.63
C LEU A 54 3.96 -7.01 9.41
N VAL A 55 3.18 -7.35 10.43
CA VAL A 55 2.13 -8.38 10.34
C VAL A 55 1.07 -8.03 9.30
N THR A 56 0.73 -6.75 9.17
CA THR A 56 -0.23 -6.28 8.17
C THR A 56 0.31 -6.44 6.75
N VAL A 57 1.59 -6.14 6.52
CA VAL A 57 2.22 -6.37 5.21
C VAL A 57 2.27 -7.85 4.86
N ASP A 58 2.55 -8.73 5.81
CA ASP A 58 2.48 -10.18 5.58
C ASP A 58 1.08 -10.65 5.22
N LEU A 59 0.05 -10.09 5.86
CA LEU A 59 -1.33 -10.37 5.51
C LEU A 59 -1.68 -9.86 4.09
N ILE A 60 -1.21 -8.66 3.72
CA ILE A 60 -1.36 -8.10 2.36
C ILE A 60 -0.70 -9.03 1.33
N LYS A 61 0.55 -9.46 1.56
CA LYS A 61 1.27 -10.43 0.73
C LYS A 61 0.47 -11.73 0.58
N LYS A 62 -0.15 -12.21 1.67
CA LYS A 62 -0.97 -13.43 1.65
C LYS A 62 -2.25 -13.25 0.82
N ILE A 63 -2.94 -12.13 0.95
CA ILE A 63 -4.14 -11.83 0.16
C ILE A 63 -3.79 -11.75 -1.33
N ALA A 64 -2.74 -11.00 -1.66
CA ALA A 64 -2.31 -10.81 -3.05
C ALA A 64 -1.87 -12.12 -3.73
N SER A 65 -1.31 -13.07 -2.98
CA SER A 65 -0.90 -14.38 -3.53
C SER A 65 -1.98 -15.47 -3.48
N SER A 66 -2.93 -15.40 -2.55
CA SER A 66 -3.90 -16.48 -2.32
C SER A 66 -5.20 -16.32 -3.11
N TYR A 67 -5.50 -15.13 -3.62
CA TYR A 67 -6.70 -14.83 -4.38
C TYR A 67 -6.34 -14.35 -5.79
N HIS A 68 -7.04 -14.87 -6.80
CA HIS A 68 -6.82 -14.51 -8.21
C HIS A 68 -6.88 -12.99 -8.44
N ASP A 69 -7.88 -12.33 -7.85
CA ASP A 69 -8.08 -10.87 -7.96
C ASP A 69 -7.41 -10.07 -6.81
N GLY A 70 -6.65 -10.75 -5.95
CA GLY A 70 -5.99 -10.15 -4.78
C GLY A 70 -5.09 -8.97 -5.14
N PRO A 71 -4.16 -9.10 -6.11
CA PRO A 71 -3.29 -8.00 -6.52
C PRO A 71 -4.06 -6.76 -6.98
N GLN A 72 -5.23 -6.93 -7.60
CA GLN A 72 -6.07 -5.84 -8.10
C GLN A 72 -6.77 -5.10 -6.96
N PHE A 73 -7.26 -5.81 -5.93
CA PHE A 73 -7.79 -5.15 -4.73
C PHE A 73 -6.71 -4.36 -3.99
N ILE A 74 -5.49 -4.89 -3.90
CA ILE A 74 -4.37 -4.17 -3.29
C ILE A 74 -3.95 -2.96 -4.13
N ASN A 75 -3.85 -3.11 -5.45
CA ASN A 75 -3.57 -1.99 -6.36
C ASN A 75 -4.61 -0.88 -6.22
N HIS A 76 -5.89 -1.25 -6.16
CA HIS A 76 -6.97 -0.29 -5.98
C HIS A 76 -6.90 0.44 -4.62
N ALA A 77 -6.61 -0.28 -3.53
CA ALA A 77 -6.42 0.30 -2.21
C ALA A 77 -5.24 1.28 -2.18
N ILE A 78 -4.11 0.93 -2.81
CA ILE A 78 -2.95 1.79 -2.97
C ILE A 78 -3.30 3.05 -3.77
N ASN A 79 -4.01 2.90 -4.89
CA ASN A 79 -4.45 4.05 -5.69
C ASN A 79 -5.35 5.01 -4.89
N LYS A 80 -6.26 4.47 -4.05
CA LYS A 80 -7.05 5.27 -3.10
C LYS A 80 -6.14 6.02 -2.12
N MET A 81 -5.14 5.35 -1.53
CA MET A 81 -4.21 5.97 -0.59
C MET A 81 -3.37 7.09 -1.22
N LEU A 82 -2.85 6.88 -2.42
CA LEU A 82 -2.08 7.87 -3.17
C LEU A 82 -2.90 9.14 -3.44
N LYS A 83 -4.14 8.98 -3.94
CA LYS A 83 -5.06 10.12 -4.15
C LYS A 83 -5.42 10.85 -2.87
N LEU A 84 -5.62 10.12 -1.77
CA LEU A 84 -5.86 10.73 -0.47
C LEU A 84 -4.65 11.51 0.02
N SER A 85 -3.45 10.96 -0.17
CA SER A 85 -2.19 11.61 0.16
C SER A 85 -2.02 12.93 -0.60
N GLU A 86 -2.26 12.95 -1.91
CA GLU A 86 -2.23 14.19 -2.71
C GLU A 86 -3.22 15.25 -2.21
N ASN A 87 -4.44 14.82 -1.89
CA ASN A 87 -5.48 15.71 -1.36
C ASN A 87 -5.14 16.25 0.04
N LEU A 88 -4.42 15.49 0.86
CA LEU A 88 -3.91 15.97 2.15
C LEU A 88 -2.75 16.96 1.94
N ASN A 89 -1.83 16.65 1.02
CA ASN A 89 -0.71 17.52 0.68
C ASN A 89 -1.20 18.87 0.14
N SER A 90 -2.17 18.87 -0.78
CA SER A 90 -2.74 20.11 -1.33
C SER A 90 -3.47 20.98 -0.29
N LYS A 91 -3.87 20.40 0.84
CA LYS A 91 -4.45 21.10 1.99
C LYS A 91 -3.41 21.53 3.03
N GLY A 92 -2.13 21.18 2.84
CA GLY A 92 -1.05 21.47 3.77
C GLY A 92 -1.08 20.62 5.04
N ASP A 93 -1.70 19.43 5.02
CA ASP A 93 -1.72 18.52 6.18
C ASP A 93 -0.31 17.94 6.42
N PRO A 94 0.33 18.16 7.58
CA PRO A 94 1.72 17.75 7.81
C PRO A 94 1.93 16.22 7.84
N CYS A 95 0.86 15.43 7.91
CA CYS A 95 0.90 13.96 7.92
C CYS A 95 0.56 13.33 6.55
N TRP A 96 0.39 14.13 5.49
CA TRP A 96 0.06 13.63 4.14
C TRP A 96 0.96 12.47 3.71
N TRP A 97 2.26 12.63 4.00
CA TRP A 97 3.33 11.74 3.60
C TRP A 97 3.22 10.32 4.17
N LYS A 98 2.50 10.11 5.28
CA LYS A 98 2.38 8.77 5.89
C LYS A 98 1.64 7.78 4.98
N LEU A 99 0.60 8.24 4.29
CA LEU A 99 -0.14 7.41 3.33
C LEU A 99 0.70 7.13 2.08
N PHE A 100 1.47 8.12 1.63
CA PHE A 100 2.39 7.96 0.52
C PHE A 100 3.50 6.95 0.83
N GLU A 101 4.18 7.12 1.97
CA GLU A 101 5.23 6.24 2.47
C GLU A 101 4.72 4.79 2.61
N ALA A 102 3.56 4.60 3.23
CA ALA A 102 2.95 3.28 3.35
C ALA A 102 2.66 2.65 1.98
N SER A 103 2.22 3.46 0.99
CA SER A 103 1.98 2.99 -0.37
C SER A 103 3.28 2.49 -1.02
N LEU A 104 4.37 3.27 -0.94
CA LEU A 104 5.68 2.86 -1.45
C LEU A 104 6.21 1.61 -0.74
N TYR A 105 6.07 1.56 0.59
CA TYR A 105 6.51 0.44 1.40
C TYR A 105 5.81 -0.87 1.01
N ILE A 106 4.48 -0.83 0.80
CA ILE A 106 3.71 -2.00 0.35
C ILE A 106 4.16 -2.42 -1.05
N ILE A 107 4.28 -1.49 -2.00
CA ILE A 107 4.70 -1.78 -3.38
C ILE A 107 6.07 -2.45 -3.40
N GLY A 108 7.06 -1.87 -2.70
CA GLY A 108 8.41 -2.41 -2.62
C GLY A 108 8.45 -3.82 -2.01
N ASN A 109 7.65 -4.06 -0.97
CA ASN A 109 7.52 -5.37 -0.32
C ASN A 109 6.90 -6.43 -1.24
N LEU A 110 5.89 -6.05 -2.03
CA LEU A 110 5.24 -6.95 -2.98
C LEU A 110 6.16 -7.27 -4.16
N ALA A 111 6.84 -6.25 -4.70
CA ALA A 111 7.81 -6.41 -5.79
C ALA A 111 8.98 -7.33 -5.38
N SER A 112 9.52 -7.15 -4.17
CA SER A 112 10.59 -8.01 -3.62
C SER A 112 10.16 -9.47 -3.50
N ASN A 113 8.86 -9.73 -3.33
CA ASN A 113 8.27 -11.06 -3.24
C ASN A 113 7.70 -11.56 -4.58
N SER A 114 8.07 -10.93 -5.71
CA SER A 114 7.61 -11.26 -7.06
C SER A 114 6.08 -11.18 -7.25
N ILE A 115 5.39 -10.37 -6.43
CA ILE A 115 3.96 -10.12 -6.55
C ILE A 115 3.75 -8.86 -7.38
N ASN A 116 3.30 -9.02 -8.63
CA ASN A 116 3.07 -7.90 -9.53
C ASN A 116 1.61 -7.40 -9.44
N ILE A 117 1.41 -6.25 -8.79
CA ILE A 117 0.11 -5.59 -8.67
C ILE A 117 -0.28 -4.71 -9.87
N PHE A 118 0.63 -4.50 -10.82
CA PHE A 118 0.41 -3.68 -12.02
C PHE A 118 0.03 -4.52 -13.24
N ASN A 119 0.18 -5.85 -13.16
CA ASN A 119 -0.17 -6.76 -14.24
C ASN A 119 -1.65 -7.13 -14.19
N PHE A 120 -2.50 -6.28 -14.79
CA PHE A 120 -3.93 -6.55 -14.93
C PHE A 120 -4.39 -6.32 -16.38
N ASN A 121 -5.27 -7.21 -16.86
CA ASN A 121 -5.83 -7.08 -18.20
C ASN A 121 -7.07 -6.14 -18.18
N LYS A 122 -6.88 -4.91 -18.65
CA LYS A 122 -7.90 -3.84 -18.67
C LYS A 122 -9.21 -4.26 -19.36
N SER A 123 -9.14 -5.16 -20.34
CA SER A 123 -10.32 -5.63 -21.10
C SER A 123 -11.29 -6.50 -20.30
N ILE A 124 -10.81 -7.23 -19.29
CA ILE A 124 -11.60 -8.15 -18.47
C ILE A 124 -12.40 -7.40 -17.39
N TYR A 125 -11.85 -6.30 -16.87
CA TYR A 125 -12.49 -5.53 -15.80
C TYR A 125 -13.51 -4.51 -16.29
N GLN A 126 -13.50 -4.15 -17.58
CA GLN A 126 -14.56 -3.33 -18.19
C GLN A 126 -15.84 -4.13 -18.52
N THR A 127 -15.76 -5.47 -18.60
CA THR A 127 -16.87 -6.34 -19.05
C THR A 127 -17.52 -7.15 -17.92
N SER A 128 -16.91 -7.18 -16.73
CA SER A 128 -17.47 -7.84 -15.54
C SER A 128 -18.37 -6.89 -14.75
N ASN A 129 -19.69 -7.04 -14.91
CA ASN A 129 -20.73 -6.29 -14.19
C ASN A 129 -20.73 -6.46 -12.65
N ASN A 130 -19.72 -7.10 -12.05
CA ASN A 130 -19.64 -7.31 -10.60
C ASN A 130 -18.38 -6.69 -9.93
N VAL A 131 -17.44 -6.12 -10.69
CA VAL A 131 -16.18 -5.49 -10.17
C VAL A 131 -15.98 -4.08 -10.76
N SER A 132 -17.04 -3.49 -11.29
CA SER A 132 -17.07 -2.35 -12.21
C SER A 132 -16.56 -0.99 -11.68
N ASN A 133 -16.11 -0.89 -10.42
CA ASN A 133 -15.69 0.39 -9.82
C ASN A 133 -14.25 0.43 -9.26
N LEU A 134 -13.43 -0.61 -9.45
CA LEU A 134 -12.03 -0.56 -9.01
C LEU A 134 -11.21 0.34 -9.95
N SER A 135 -10.90 1.55 -9.49
CA SER A 135 -9.87 2.42 -10.09
C SER A 135 -8.48 1.85 -9.82
N LEU A 136 -7.87 1.22 -10.81
CA LEU A 136 -6.51 0.69 -10.75
C LEU A 136 -5.50 1.73 -11.25
N ILE A 137 -4.26 1.67 -10.75
CA ILE A 137 -3.12 2.47 -11.21
C ILE A 137 -2.16 1.60 -12.02
N GLU A 138 -1.77 2.09 -13.20
CA GLU A 138 -0.78 1.46 -14.08
C GLU A 138 0.64 1.82 -13.63
N PHE A 139 1.62 0.96 -13.91
CA PHE A 139 3.00 1.17 -13.46
C PHE A 139 3.60 2.49 -13.98
N ASP A 140 3.40 2.81 -15.25
CA ASP A 140 3.96 4.04 -15.85
C ASP A 140 3.40 5.30 -15.18
N VAL A 141 2.09 5.29 -14.87
CA VAL A 141 1.42 6.38 -14.14
C VAL A 141 1.97 6.47 -12.72
N PHE A 142 2.12 5.32 -12.05
CA PHE A 142 2.70 5.27 -10.72
C PHE A 142 4.14 5.84 -10.71
N TYR A 143 4.96 5.41 -11.66
CA TYR A 143 6.35 5.79 -11.78
C TYR A 143 6.51 7.28 -12.02
N GLU A 144 5.85 7.82 -13.05
CA GLU A 144 6.01 9.23 -13.43
C GLU A 144 5.34 10.20 -12.45
N HIS A 145 4.20 9.82 -11.86
CA HIS A 145 3.44 10.75 -11.01
C HIS A 145 3.82 10.69 -9.53
N TYR A 146 4.29 9.54 -9.04
CA TYR A 146 4.51 9.33 -7.61
C TYR A 146 5.98 9.02 -7.31
N LEU A 147 6.52 7.95 -7.90
CA LEU A 147 7.85 7.46 -7.49
C LEU A 147 8.97 8.41 -7.91
N LYS A 148 9.02 8.79 -9.19
CA LYS A 148 10.09 9.65 -9.70
C LYS A 148 10.12 11.02 -9.01
N PRO A 149 9.00 11.75 -8.85
CA PRO A 149 9.00 13.00 -8.09
C PRO A 149 9.47 12.82 -6.63
N SER A 150 9.11 11.72 -5.96
CA SER A 150 9.54 11.50 -4.57
C SER A 150 11.04 11.31 -4.40
N LEU A 151 11.76 10.88 -5.44
CA LEU A 151 13.22 10.78 -5.40
C LEU A 151 13.91 12.14 -5.49
N GLU A 152 13.19 13.18 -5.91
CA GLU A 152 13.70 14.55 -6.07
C GLU A 152 13.26 15.46 -4.91
N GLN A 153 12.46 14.95 -3.97
CA GLN A 153 11.94 15.69 -2.81
C GLN A 153 12.96 15.80 -1.69
N ASN A 154 12.96 16.95 -0.98
CA ASN A 154 13.85 17.23 0.17
C ASN A 154 13.07 17.43 1.48
N ASP A 155 11.75 17.38 1.41
CA ASP A 155 10.77 17.69 2.45
C ASP A 155 10.21 16.44 3.15
N PHE A 156 10.71 15.25 2.76
CA PHE A 156 10.36 13.98 3.39
C PHE A 156 11.28 13.69 4.58
N PRO A 157 10.74 13.37 5.77
CA PRO A 157 11.58 13.12 6.93
C PRO A 157 12.39 11.81 6.86
N PHE A 158 12.10 10.92 5.91
CA PHE A 158 12.70 9.56 5.81
C PHE A 158 12.88 9.04 4.36
N LEU A 159 12.99 9.93 3.37
CA LEU A 159 13.47 9.58 2.01
C LEU A 159 14.75 10.34 1.70
#